data_AF-A0A352MID0-F1
#
_entry.id   AF-A0A352MID0-F1
#
_cell.length_a   1.000
_cell.length_b   1.000
_cell.length_c   1.000
_cell.angle_alpha   90.00
_cell.angle_beta   90.00
_cell.angle_gamma   90.00
#
_symmetry.space_group_name_H-M   'P 1'
#
loop_
_entity.id
_entity.type
_entity.pdbx_description
1 polymer ?
#
loop_
_entity_poly.entity_id
_entity_poly.type
_entity_poly.pdbx_seq_one_letter_code
_entity_poly.pdbx_strand_id
1 'polypeptide(L)'
;MKEIAAAGFQNEVLNGGMVVLDFYSTECPPCEALATKFEDLSHLYGSEIKFMKIYRQGNRELAEKLGVKSSPTLLFYNNGNETGSRLTGGIKRSDIIRNLDSMIPAERVNEIKSKIKPSVSEFDVIILGAGPGGLTAGLYLCQSKINTVLIDIALPGGHVSTTHEVSNYPGFIEPQAGYMLSHSMSEQTKLCGTIYKVAVDVTSVDLEKKEVVIDEYETVRAKRIIIATGTTPNLTGAPGEKELKGKGISYCATCDAKYYN
;
A
#
# COMPACT_ATOMS: atom_id res chain seq x y z
N MET A 1 -2.13 -7.91 -19.32
CA MET A 1 -1.15 -6.88 -18.93
C MET A 1 0.08 -6.98 -19.82
N LYS A 2 0.73 -5.86 -20.17
CA LYS A 2 1.92 -5.85 -21.05
C LYS A 2 3.06 -5.04 -20.42
N GLU A 3 4.24 -5.62 -20.34
CA GLU A 3 5.45 -4.86 -20.02
C GLU A 3 6.02 -4.23 -21.28
N ILE A 4 6.45 -2.97 -21.19
CA ILE A 4 7.08 -2.22 -22.28
C ILE A 4 8.38 -1.56 -21.80
N ALA A 5 9.27 -1.27 -22.75
CA ALA A 5 10.41 -0.39 -22.52
C ALA A 5 10.09 1.04 -22.97
N ALA A 6 10.99 1.99 -22.69
CA ALA A 6 10.83 3.39 -23.06
C ALA A 6 10.58 3.60 -24.57
N ALA A 7 11.16 2.76 -25.43
CA ALA A 7 10.92 2.78 -26.87
C ALA A 7 9.45 2.52 -27.25
N GLY A 8 8.70 1.79 -26.42
CA GLY A 8 7.27 1.52 -26.62
C GLY A 8 6.36 2.64 -26.12
N PHE A 9 6.86 3.59 -25.31
CA PHE A 9 6.02 4.57 -24.61
C PHE A 9 5.17 5.41 -25.58
N GLN A 10 5.75 5.90 -26.68
CA GLN A 10 5.04 6.72 -27.66
C GLN A 10 3.85 5.96 -28.28
N ASN A 11 4.08 4.74 -28.74
CA ASN A 11 3.09 3.99 -29.50
C ASN A 11 2.06 3.30 -28.60
N GLU A 12 2.51 2.75 -27.48
CA GLU A 12 1.69 1.92 -26.60
C GLU A 12 0.95 2.74 -25.55
N VAL A 13 1.53 3.86 -25.09
CA VAL A 13 0.93 4.71 -24.04
C VAL A 13 0.30 5.95 -24.65
N LEU A 14 1.07 6.80 -25.33
CA LEU A 14 0.55 8.07 -25.83
C LEU A 14 -0.45 7.88 -26.98
N ASN A 15 -0.14 6.98 -27.91
CA ASN A 15 -1.06 6.60 -28.99
C ASN A 15 -1.95 5.41 -28.61
N GLY A 16 -1.93 5.00 -27.34
CA GLY A 16 -2.55 3.78 -26.84
C GLY A 16 -4.06 3.84 -26.60
N GLY A 17 -4.68 5.02 -26.72
CA GLY A 17 -6.04 5.27 -26.25
C GLY A 17 -6.06 5.49 -24.74
N MET A 18 -6.83 4.69 -24.01
CA MET A 18 -6.87 4.69 -22.54
C MET A 18 -5.87 3.70 -21.95
N VAL A 19 -4.94 4.20 -21.14
CA VAL A 19 -3.83 3.40 -20.59
C VAL A 19 -3.62 3.73 -19.12
N VAL A 20 -3.45 2.70 -18.29
CA VAL A 20 -2.86 2.84 -16.96
C VAL A 20 -1.47 2.22 -16.97
N LEU A 21 -0.49 2.97 -16.49
CA LEU A 21 0.92 2.64 -16.57
C LEU A 21 1.54 2.57 -15.18
N ASP A 22 2.07 1.41 -14.82
CA ASP A 22 2.82 1.16 -13.58
C ASP A 22 4.33 1.24 -13.79
N PHE A 23 4.97 2.23 -13.16
CA PHE A 23 6.42 2.26 -12.98
C PHE A 23 6.80 1.45 -11.76
N TYR A 24 7.28 0.23 -11.98
CA TYR A 24 7.59 -0.73 -10.92
C TYR A 24 9.09 -0.95 -10.72
N SER A 25 9.43 -1.64 -9.64
CA SER A 25 10.76 -2.13 -9.29
C SER A 25 10.66 -3.58 -8.81
N THR A 26 11.72 -4.39 -8.94
CA THR A 26 11.75 -5.80 -8.54
C THR A 26 11.90 -6.00 -7.03
N GLU A 27 12.73 -5.19 -6.37
CA GLU A 27 12.96 -5.24 -4.92
C GLU A 27 12.20 -4.09 -4.24
N CYS A 28 10.88 -4.22 -4.20
CA CYS A 28 10.00 -3.14 -3.77
C CYS A 28 8.74 -3.72 -3.12
N PRO A 29 8.69 -3.79 -1.77
CA PRO A 29 7.52 -4.29 -1.05
C PRO A 29 6.21 -3.55 -1.41
N PRO A 30 6.21 -2.22 -1.62
CA PRO A 30 5.02 -1.52 -2.11
C PRO A 30 4.57 -1.98 -3.51
N CYS A 31 5.51 -2.34 -4.38
CA CYS A 31 5.23 -2.82 -5.73
C CYS A 31 4.62 -4.24 -5.69
N GLU A 32 5.11 -5.10 -4.79
CA GLU A 32 4.51 -6.41 -4.54
C GLU A 32 3.07 -6.27 -4.02
N ALA A 33 2.85 -5.35 -3.08
CA ALA A 33 1.50 -5.07 -2.56
C ALA A 33 0.54 -4.56 -3.64
N LEU A 34 1.03 -3.83 -4.64
CA LEU A 34 0.24 -3.37 -5.79
C LEU A 34 -0.05 -4.47 -6.81
N ALA A 35 0.88 -5.43 -7.01
CA ALA A 35 0.87 -6.34 -8.15
C ALA A 35 -0.47 -7.08 -8.33
N THR A 36 -0.98 -7.71 -7.28
CA THR A 36 -2.26 -8.44 -7.32
C THR A 36 -3.44 -7.52 -7.62
N LYS A 37 -3.50 -6.34 -6.98
CA LYS A 37 -4.55 -5.34 -7.23
C LYS A 37 -4.55 -4.90 -8.68
N PHE A 38 -3.37 -4.64 -9.24
CA PHE A 38 -3.19 -4.20 -10.61
C PHE A 38 -3.58 -5.29 -11.63
N GLU A 39 -3.24 -6.55 -11.35
CA GLU A 39 -3.62 -7.71 -12.15
C GLU A 39 -5.13 -7.93 -12.15
N ASP A 40 -5.77 -7.98 -10.99
CA ASP A 40 -7.22 -8.16 -10.85
C ASP A 40 -7.99 -7.06 -11.60
N LEU A 41 -7.56 -5.80 -11.44
CA LEU A 41 -8.18 -4.68 -12.14
C LEU A 41 -7.94 -4.75 -13.64
N SER A 42 -6.81 -5.31 -14.09
CA SER A 42 -6.56 -5.54 -15.52
C SER A 42 -7.53 -6.55 -16.13
N HIS A 43 -7.99 -7.53 -15.36
CA HIS A 43 -9.03 -8.46 -15.80
C HIS A 43 -10.42 -7.80 -15.85
N LEU A 44 -10.71 -6.89 -14.92
CA LEU A 44 -12.00 -6.21 -14.84
C LEU A 44 -12.16 -5.09 -15.87
N TYR A 45 -11.13 -4.25 -16.05
CA TYR A 45 -11.16 -3.06 -16.90
C TYR A 45 -10.45 -3.25 -18.25
N GLY A 46 -9.79 -4.40 -18.46
CA GLY A 46 -8.91 -4.64 -19.62
C GLY A 46 -9.56 -4.57 -21.00
N SER A 47 -10.90 -4.67 -21.08
CA SER A 47 -11.62 -4.45 -22.34
C SER A 47 -11.68 -2.98 -22.76
N GLU A 48 -11.60 -2.07 -21.78
CA GLU A 48 -11.70 -0.62 -21.99
C GLU A 48 -10.33 0.06 -21.89
N ILE A 49 -9.55 -0.31 -20.88
CA ILE A 49 -8.31 0.37 -20.48
C ILE A 49 -7.16 -0.62 -20.57
N LYS A 50 -6.07 -0.21 -21.24
CA LYS A 50 -4.85 -1.03 -21.34
C LYS A 50 -4.03 -0.91 -20.05
N PHE A 51 -3.64 -2.04 -19.48
CA PHE A 51 -2.76 -2.11 -18.31
C PHE A 51 -1.33 -2.42 -18.74
N MET A 52 -0.43 -1.50 -18.45
CA MET A 52 0.97 -1.57 -18.85
C MET A 52 1.93 -1.39 -17.67
N LYS A 53 3.13 -1.95 -17.81
CA LYS A 53 4.20 -1.82 -16.83
C LYS A 53 5.50 -1.38 -17.49
N ILE A 54 6.28 -0.57 -16.79
CA ILE A 54 7.66 -0.20 -17.15
C ILE A 54 8.55 -0.45 -15.93
N TYR A 55 9.62 -1.22 -16.12
CA TYR A 55 10.66 -1.36 -15.11
C TYR A 55 11.44 -0.05 -14.97
N ARG A 56 11.30 0.64 -13.83
CA ARG A 56 11.79 2.01 -13.64
C ARG A 56 13.31 2.12 -13.78
N GLN A 57 14.07 1.21 -13.18
CA GLN A 57 15.54 1.25 -13.18
C GLN A 57 16.13 1.00 -14.57
N GLY A 58 15.45 0.21 -15.41
CA GLY A 58 15.85 0.02 -16.81
C GLY A 58 15.48 1.19 -17.72
N ASN A 59 14.65 2.13 -17.26
CA ASN A 59 14.07 3.21 -18.06
C ASN A 59 14.16 4.56 -17.33
N ARG A 60 15.32 4.84 -16.69
CA ARG A 60 15.51 6.00 -15.80
C ARG A 60 15.27 7.34 -16.48
N GLU A 61 15.78 7.54 -17.69
CA GLU A 61 15.61 8.79 -18.44
C GLU A 61 14.14 9.11 -18.68
N LEU A 62 13.35 8.11 -19.06
CA LEU A 62 11.91 8.26 -19.23
C LEU A 62 11.22 8.56 -17.90
N ALA A 63 11.56 7.82 -16.84
CA ALA A 63 11.00 8.05 -15.51
C ALA A 63 11.28 9.47 -15.01
N GLU A 64 12.51 9.96 -15.16
CA GLU A 64 12.92 11.32 -14.80
C GLU A 64 12.19 12.38 -15.63
N LYS A 65 12.11 12.19 -16.96
CA LYS A 65 11.36 13.08 -17.86
C LYS A 65 9.89 13.20 -17.47
N LEU A 66 9.28 12.11 -17.02
CA LEU A 66 7.89 12.08 -16.57
C LEU A 66 7.73 12.51 -15.10
N GLY A 67 8.82 12.77 -14.38
CA GLY A 67 8.80 13.17 -12.96
C GLY A 67 8.52 12.02 -11.99
N VAL A 68 8.74 10.77 -12.38
CA VAL A 68 8.54 9.57 -11.56
C VAL A 68 9.75 9.31 -10.66
N LYS A 69 9.61 9.69 -9.39
CA LYS A 69 10.70 9.65 -8.39
C LYS A 69 10.77 8.35 -7.58
N SER A 70 9.67 7.61 -7.49
CA SER A 70 9.52 6.42 -6.65
C SER A 70 8.74 5.32 -7.36
N SER A 71 8.86 4.09 -6.86
CA SER A 71 8.05 2.95 -7.30
C SER A 71 7.22 2.40 -6.11
N PRO A 72 6.02 1.86 -6.36
CA PRO A 72 5.31 1.95 -7.62
C PRO A 72 4.82 3.39 -7.84
N THR A 73 4.67 3.78 -9.11
CA THR A 73 3.94 4.99 -9.49
C THR A 73 3.01 4.68 -10.64
N LEU A 74 1.71 4.95 -10.46
CA LEU A 74 0.70 4.80 -11.51
C LEU A 74 0.45 6.15 -12.18
N LEU A 75 0.50 6.13 -13.51
CA LEU A 75 0.08 7.23 -14.38
C LEU A 75 -1.10 6.77 -15.24
N PHE A 76 -2.04 7.66 -15.52
CA PHE A 76 -3.25 7.38 -16.29
C PHE A 76 -3.27 8.26 -17.53
N TYR A 77 -3.46 7.68 -18.71
CA TYR A 77 -3.44 8.39 -19.99
C TYR A 77 -4.74 8.16 -20.75
N ASN A 78 -5.25 9.22 -21.38
CA ASN A 78 -6.35 9.15 -22.33
C ASN A 78 -5.98 9.92 -23.60
N ASN A 79 -5.81 9.19 -24.71
CA ASN A 79 -5.46 9.73 -26.02
C ASN A 79 -4.24 10.66 -25.97
N GLY A 80 -3.18 10.23 -25.27
CA GLY A 80 -1.91 10.94 -25.17
C GLY A 80 -1.82 11.95 -24.03
N ASN A 81 -2.94 12.32 -23.41
CA ASN A 81 -2.96 13.25 -22.29
C ASN A 81 -2.93 12.48 -20.98
N GLU A 82 -2.07 12.90 -20.06
CA GLU A 82 -2.13 12.41 -18.68
C GLU A 82 -3.40 12.94 -18.01
N THR A 83 -4.11 12.07 -17.31
CA THR A 83 -5.41 12.34 -16.67
C THR A 83 -5.39 11.79 -15.24
N GLY A 84 -6.37 12.18 -14.43
CA GLY A 84 -6.49 11.68 -13.07
C GLY A 84 -5.36 12.14 -12.14
N SER A 85 -5.24 11.47 -11.00
CA SER A 85 -4.21 11.70 -10.00
C SER A 85 -3.10 10.67 -10.12
N ARG A 86 -1.85 11.12 -10.07
CA ARG A 86 -0.68 10.23 -9.92
C ARG A 86 -0.76 9.52 -8.56
N LEU A 87 -0.64 8.19 -8.55
CA LEU A 87 -0.65 7.39 -7.33
C LEU A 87 0.75 6.84 -7.08
N THR A 88 1.24 6.88 -5.84
CA THR A 88 2.58 6.38 -5.50
C THR A 88 2.63 5.71 -4.13
N GLY A 89 3.56 4.78 -3.94
CA GLY A 89 3.79 4.11 -2.66
C GLY A 89 2.72 3.09 -2.30
N GLY A 90 2.04 3.29 -1.16
CA GLY A 90 0.98 2.40 -0.66
C GLY A 90 -0.35 2.61 -1.38
N ILE A 91 -0.43 2.19 -2.64
CA ILE A 91 -1.58 2.45 -3.51
C ILE A 91 -2.74 1.52 -3.14
N LYS A 92 -3.90 2.10 -2.83
CA LYS A 92 -5.13 1.36 -2.54
C LYS A 92 -5.89 0.99 -3.80
N ARG A 93 -6.67 -0.10 -3.73
CA ARG A 93 -7.52 -0.54 -4.84
C ARG A 93 -8.55 0.53 -5.22
N SER A 94 -9.18 1.16 -4.22
CA SER A 94 -10.20 2.20 -4.43
C SER A 94 -9.65 3.45 -5.15
N ASP A 95 -8.40 3.84 -4.88
CA ASP A 95 -7.75 4.97 -5.54
C ASP A 95 -7.53 4.68 -7.04
N ILE A 96 -7.14 3.45 -7.36
CA ILE A 96 -7.00 3.00 -8.76
C ILE A 96 -8.37 3.00 -9.43
N ILE A 97 -9.38 2.38 -8.81
CA ILE A 97 -10.75 2.32 -9.33
C ILE A 97 -11.30 3.73 -9.59
N ARG A 98 -11.09 4.68 -8.66
CA ARG A 98 -11.56 6.06 -8.84
C ARG A 98 -10.97 6.72 -10.10
N ASN A 99 -9.70 6.49 -10.38
CA ASN A 99 -9.06 6.99 -11.59
C ASN A 99 -9.60 6.27 -12.83
N LEU A 100 -9.68 4.93 -12.82
CA LEU A 100 -10.18 4.15 -13.95
C LEU A 100 -11.63 4.50 -14.29
N ASP A 101 -12.50 4.60 -13.28
CA ASP A 101 -13.91 4.97 -13.45
C ASP A 101 -14.05 6.36 -14.10
N SER A 102 -13.16 7.30 -13.77
CA SER A 102 -13.17 8.65 -14.36
C SER A 102 -12.76 8.69 -15.83
N MET A 103 -12.14 7.62 -16.35
CA MET A 103 -11.67 7.55 -17.73
C MET A 103 -12.76 7.05 -18.70
N ILE A 104 -13.82 6.40 -18.19
CA ILE A 104 -14.85 5.74 -19.00
C ILE A 104 -16.26 6.25 -18.67
N PRO A 105 -17.25 6.05 -19.57
CA PRO A 105 -18.64 6.45 -19.30
C PRO A 105 -19.26 5.73 -18.10
N ALA A 106 -20.18 6.40 -17.41
CA ALA A 106 -20.81 5.90 -16.18
C ALA A 106 -21.58 4.58 -16.39
N GLU A 107 -22.21 4.41 -17.56
CA GLU A 107 -22.89 3.17 -17.94
C GLU A 107 -21.92 1.99 -17.92
N ARG A 108 -20.71 2.19 -18.43
CA ARG A 108 -19.69 1.15 -18.48
C ARG A 108 -19.12 0.84 -17.09
N VAL A 109 -18.95 1.86 -16.25
CA VAL A 109 -18.57 1.68 -14.84
C VAL A 109 -19.58 0.78 -14.12
N ASN A 110 -20.87 1.05 -14.29
CA ASN A 110 -21.93 0.26 -13.64
C ASN A 110 -21.91 -1.21 -14.11
N GLU A 111 -21.72 -1.44 -15.41
CA GLU A 111 -21.59 -2.80 -15.96
C GLU A 111 -20.36 -3.53 -15.40
N ILE A 112 -19.21 -2.87 -15.28
CA ILE A 112 -17.99 -3.48 -14.71
C ILE A 112 -18.20 -3.80 -13.23
N LYS A 113 -18.72 -2.85 -12.44
CA LYS A 113 -18.97 -3.05 -11.01
C LYS A 113 -19.98 -4.16 -10.73
N SER A 114 -20.98 -4.33 -11.59
CA SER A 114 -21.94 -5.44 -11.49
C SER A 114 -21.31 -6.85 -11.57
N LYS A 115 -20.10 -6.95 -12.15
CA LYS A 115 -19.36 -8.21 -12.29
C LYS A 115 -18.45 -8.52 -11.10
N ILE A 116 -18.25 -7.57 -10.19
CA ILE A 116 -17.46 -7.78 -8.98
C ILE A 116 -18.23 -8.76 -8.09
N LYS A 117 -17.68 -9.97 -7.95
CA LYS A 117 -18.26 -10.99 -7.10
C LYS A 117 -17.68 -10.86 -5.69
N PRO A 118 -18.53 -10.78 -4.65
CA PRO A 118 -18.05 -10.89 -3.29
C PRO A 118 -17.27 -12.19 -3.09
N SER A 119 -16.17 -12.11 -2.35
CA SER A 119 -15.34 -13.26 -1.99
C SER A 119 -15.28 -13.40 -0.47
N VAL A 120 -15.00 -14.62 -0.02
CA VAL A 120 -14.79 -14.92 1.40
C VAL A 120 -13.45 -15.62 1.53
N SER A 121 -12.62 -15.15 2.45
CA SER A 121 -11.35 -15.80 2.82
C SER A 121 -11.37 -16.15 4.30
N GLU A 122 -10.89 -17.35 4.63
CA GLU A 122 -10.95 -17.88 6.00
C GLU A 122 -9.55 -18.10 6.57
N PHE A 123 -9.37 -17.65 7.81
CA PHE A 123 -8.13 -17.72 8.56
C PHE A 123 -8.38 -18.21 9.99
N ASP A 124 -7.33 -18.64 10.68
CA ASP A 124 -7.42 -18.89 12.13
C ASP A 124 -7.43 -17.57 12.90
N VAL A 125 -6.60 -16.61 12.49
CA VAL A 125 -6.44 -15.31 13.14
C VAL A 125 -6.40 -14.18 12.12
N ILE A 126 -7.18 -13.12 12.36
CA ILE A 126 -7.00 -11.80 11.74
C ILE A 126 -6.20 -10.92 12.70
N ILE A 127 -5.19 -10.24 12.19
CA ILE A 127 -4.50 -9.14 12.87
C ILE A 127 -4.90 -7.84 12.18
N LEU A 128 -5.50 -6.92 12.92
CA LEU A 128 -5.83 -5.57 12.46
C LEU A 128 -4.68 -4.63 12.82
N GLY A 129 -3.84 -4.29 11.85
CA GLY A 129 -2.69 -3.40 12.01
C GLY A 129 -1.36 -4.07 11.69
N ALA A 130 -0.53 -3.38 10.92
CA ALA A 130 0.78 -3.78 10.43
C ALA A 130 1.93 -2.97 11.07
N GLY A 131 1.69 -2.37 12.24
CA GLY A 131 2.75 -1.79 13.07
C GLY A 131 3.56 -2.86 13.83
N PRO A 132 4.54 -2.47 14.66
CA PRO A 132 5.38 -3.40 15.40
C PRO A 132 4.62 -4.46 16.21
N GLY A 133 3.51 -4.09 16.85
CA GLY A 133 2.68 -5.03 17.61
C GLY A 133 2.02 -6.09 16.73
N GLY A 134 1.45 -5.68 15.60
CA GLY A 134 0.81 -6.59 14.65
C GLY A 134 1.82 -7.48 13.93
N LEU A 135 2.95 -6.91 13.49
CA LEU A 135 4.05 -7.67 12.88
C LEU A 135 4.61 -8.72 13.84
N THR A 136 4.83 -8.34 15.11
CA THR A 136 5.29 -9.28 16.13
C THR A 136 4.28 -10.40 16.36
N ALA A 137 2.99 -10.08 16.48
CA ALA A 137 1.94 -11.08 16.61
C ALA A 137 1.91 -12.03 15.39
N GLY A 138 2.04 -11.50 14.18
CA GLY A 138 2.10 -12.26 12.94
C GLY A 138 3.27 -13.24 12.94
N LEU A 139 4.47 -12.78 13.29
CA LEU A 139 5.67 -13.62 13.36
C LEU A 139 5.48 -14.81 14.31
N TYR A 140 4.97 -14.58 15.52
CA TYR A 140 4.79 -15.63 16.52
C TYR A 140 3.70 -16.64 16.13
N LEU A 141 2.58 -16.17 15.59
CA LEU A 141 1.49 -17.04 15.12
C LEU A 141 1.95 -17.89 13.93
N CYS A 142 2.69 -17.28 13.01
CA CYS A 142 3.26 -17.97 11.87
C CYS A 142 4.27 -19.06 12.28
N GLN A 143 5.16 -18.78 13.25
CA GLN A 143 6.08 -19.80 13.79
C GLN A 143 5.34 -20.99 14.44
N SER A 144 4.13 -20.73 14.94
CA SER A 144 3.22 -21.73 15.49
C SER A 144 2.38 -22.43 14.42
N LYS A 145 2.63 -22.16 13.13
CA LYS A 145 1.89 -22.69 11.96
C LYS A 145 0.40 -22.37 11.97
N ILE A 146 0.02 -21.24 12.57
CA ILE A 146 -1.37 -20.77 12.60
C ILE A 146 -1.65 -19.98 11.33
N ASN A 147 -2.71 -20.31 10.60
CA ASN A 147 -3.08 -19.61 9.37
C ASN A 147 -3.53 -18.18 9.70
N THR A 148 -2.65 -17.20 9.46
CA THR A 148 -2.80 -15.83 9.95
C THR A 148 -2.79 -14.84 8.81
N VAL A 149 -3.75 -13.90 8.84
CA VAL A 149 -3.79 -12.75 7.94
C VAL A 149 -3.60 -11.45 8.72
N LEU A 150 -2.74 -10.58 8.20
CA LEU A 150 -2.45 -9.26 8.72
C LEU A 150 -3.00 -8.21 7.76
N ILE A 151 -3.95 -7.41 8.26
CA ILE A 151 -4.72 -6.43 7.48
C ILE A 151 -4.33 -5.02 7.93
N ASP A 152 -3.98 -4.14 6.99
CA ASP A 152 -3.72 -2.73 7.29
C ASP A 152 -4.14 -1.80 6.14
N ILE A 153 -4.59 -0.61 6.51
CA ILE A 153 -5.01 0.43 5.56
C ILE A 153 -3.84 1.11 4.85
N ALA A 154 -2.63 0.92 5.36
CA ALA A 154 -1.37 1.44 4.84
C ALA A 154 -0.38 0.29 4.60
N LEU A 155 0.85 0.63 4.22
CA LEU A 155 1.94 -0.33 4.14
C LEU A 155 2.46 -0.70 5.55
N PRO A 156 3.13 -1.85 5.71
CA PRO A 156 3.70 -2.26 6.98
C PRO A 156 4.65 -1.24 7.61
N GLY A 157 4.59 -1.15 8.94
CA GLY A 157 5.51 -0.39 9.78
C GLY A 157 4.82 0.57 10.76
N GLY A 158 3.57 0.96 10.51
CA GLY A 158 2.83 1.85 11.42
C GLY A 158 3.59 3.15 11.70
N HIS A 159 3.48 3.69 12.92
CA HIS A 159 4.05 5.01 13.26
C HIS A 159 5.59 5.06 13.12
N VAL A 160 6.28 3.99 13.54
CA VAL A 160 7.74 3.92 13.53
C VAL A 160 8.33 4.01 12.12
N SER A 161 7.57 3.63 11.08
CA SER A 161 8.02 3.78 9.68
C SER A 161 8.28 5.23 9.28
N THR A 162 7.64 6.18 9.98
CA THR A 162 7.80 7.62 9.74
C THR A 162 8.77 8.29 10.71
N THR A 163 9.27 7.54 11.70
CA THR A 163 10.25 8.03 12.65
C THR A 163 11.62 8.12 11.97
N HIS A 164 12.26 9.29 12.06
CA HIS A 164 13.59 9.50 11.49
C HIS A 164 14.62 8.54 12.09
N GLU A 165 14.68 8.47 13.43
CA GLU A 165 15.64 7.65 14.16
C GLU A 165 15.03 7.04 15.43
N VAL A 166 15.32 5.76 15.69
CA VAL A 166 14.91 4.99 16.86
C VAL A 166 16.15 4.52 17.59
N SER A 167 16.34 4.98 18.81
CA SER A 167 17.56 4.75 19.59
C SER A 167 17.32 4.04 20.92
N ASN A 168 16.11 3.49 21.09
CA ASN A 168 15.64 2.83 22.31
C ASN A 168 14.99 1.47 22.02
N TYR A 169 15.27 0.85 20.88
CA TYR A 169 14.82 -0.50 20.57
C TYR A 169 15.87 -1.53 21.02
N PRO A 170 15.62 -2.34 22.06
CA PRO A 170 16.60 -3.27 22.58
C PRO A 170 17.08 -4.26 21.50
N GLY A 171 18.38 -4.59 21.54
CA GLY A 171 19.04 -5.43 20.53
C GLY A 171 19.79 -4.63 19.46
N PHE A 172 19.54 -3.32 19.34
CA PHE A 172 20.36 -2.41 18.54
C PHE A 172 21.09 -1.43 19.46
N ILE A 173 22.42 -1.45 19.42
CA ILE A 173 23.27 -0.53 20.19
C ILE A 173 23.22 0.87 19.53
N GLU A 174 23.37 0.90 18.21
CA GLU A 174 23.31 2.12 17.43
C GLU A 174 21.87 2.47 17.04
N PRO A 175 21.51 3.76 16.97
CA PRO A 175 20.22 4.20 16.48
C PRO A 175 19.90 3.66 15.08
N GLN A 176 18.65 3.30 14.86
CA GLN A 176 18.16 2.76 13.58
C GLN A 176 17.18 3.73 12.95
N ALA A 177 17.25 3.88 11.62
CA ALA A 177 16.19 4.59 10.92
C ALA A 177 14.86 3.84 11.08
N GLY A 178 13.79 4.53 11.47
CA GLY A 178 12.53 3.88 11.83
C GLY A 178 11.91 3.07 10.70
N TYR A 179 12.06 3.53 9.46
CA TYR A 179 11.63 2.78 8.26
C TYR A 179 12.41 1.47 8.08
N MET A 180 13.72 1.43 8.37
CA MET A 180 14.53 0.21 8.27
C MET A 180 14.21 -0.78 9.37
N LEU A 181 13.97 -0.29 10.59
CA LEU A 181 13.52 -1.13 11.70
C LEU A 181 12.17 -1.79 11.36
N SER A 182 11.22 -1.01 10.86
CA SER A 182 9.90 -1.49 10.40
C SER A 182 10.01 -2.50 9.26
N HIS A 183 10.87 -2.21 8.27
CA HIS A 183 11.13 -3.09 7.15
C HIS A 183 11.66 -4.45 7.64
N SER A 184 12.64 -4.44 8.54
CA SER A 184 13.21 -5.68 9.10
C SER A 184 12.15 -6.54 9.82
N MET A 185 11.26 -5.92 10.61
CA MET A 185 10.14 -6.63 11.26
C MET A 185 9.17 -7.23 10.22
N SER A 186 8.86 -6.47 9.17
CA SER A 186 7.98 -6.92 8.10
C SER A 186 8.59 -8.09 7.32
N GLU A 187 9.87 -8.02 6.98
CA GLU A 187 10.56 -9.09 6.25
C GLU A 187 10.62 -10.38 7.06
N GLN A 188 10.91 -10.32 8.37
CA GLN A 188 10.86 -11.51 9.23
C GLN A 188 9.50 -12.19 9.21
N THR A 189 8.44 -11.39 9.32
CA THR A 189 7.06 -11.86 9.39
C THR A 189 6.58 -12.42 8.04
N LYS A 190 7.00 -11.78 6.94
CA LYS A 190 6.75 -12.23 5.56
C LYS A 190 7.52 -13.52 5.24
N LEU A 191 8.80 -13.60 5.56
CA LEU A 191 9.65 -14.80 5.35
C LEU A 191 9.11 -16.01 6.12
N CYS A 192 8.53 -15.79 7.29
CA CYS A 192 7.86 -16.85 8.03
C CYS A 192 6.65 -17.42 7.24
N GLY A 193 5.91 -16.58 6.52
CA GLY A 193 4.73 -16.97 5.75
C GLY A 193 3.40 -16.37 6.23
N THR A 194 3.43 -15.30 7.04
CA THR A 194 2.19 -14.55 7.38
C THR A 194 1.61 -13.94 6.11
N ILE A 195 0.29 -13.99 5.93
CA ILE A 195 -0.39 -13.45 4.75
C ILE A 195 -0.71 -11.98 4.99
N TYR A 196 -0.40 -11.11 4.02
CA TYR A 196 -0.57 -9.66 4.12
C TYR A 196 -1.71 -9.19 3.22
N LYS A 197 -2.58 -8.33 3.77
CA LYS A 197 -3.58 -7.56 3.05
C LYS A 197 -3.42 -6.09 3.44
N VAL A 198 -2.49 -5.41 2.75
CA VAL A 198 -2.02 -4.06 3.10
C VAL A 198 -2.33 -3.03 2.03
N ALA A 199 -2.41 -1.76 2.43
CA ALA A 199 -2.93 -0.69 1.58
C ALA A 199 -4.30 -1.08 0.99
N VAL A 200 -5.21 -1.54 1.85
CA VAL A 200 -6.60 -1.87 1.51
C VAL A 200 -7.54 -0.88 2.19
N ASP A 201 -8.78 -0.78 1.73
CA ASP A 201 -9.82 -0.12 2.50
C ASP A 201 -10.51 -1.13 3.40
N VAL A 202 -10.70 -0.79 4.68
CA VAL A 202 -11.50 -1.58 5.61
C VAL A 202 -12.84 -0.88 5.75
N THR A 203 -13.91 -1.48 5.21
CA THR A 203 -15.24 -0.85 5.15
C THR A 203 -16.18 -1.34 6.24
N SER A 204 -15.92 -2.51 6.82
CA SER A 204 -16.68 -3.02 7.97
C SER A 204 -15.84 -3.94 8.83
N VAL A 205 -16.09 -3.91 10.15
CA VAL A 205 -15.50 -4.81 11.14
C VAL A 205 -16.60 -5.27 12.09
N ASP A 206 -16.88 -6.57 12.09
CA ASP A 206 -17.81 -7.23 13.02
C ASP A 206 -16.98 -8.10 13.97
N LEU A 207 -16.78 -7.63 15.21
CA LEU A 207 -15.97 -8.33 16.21
C LEU A 207 -16.65 -9.56 16.80
N GLU A 208 -17.98 -9.63 16.76
CA GLU A 208 -18.73 -10.77 17.28
C GLU A 208 -18.60 -11.96 16.31
N LYS A 209 -18.91 -11.72 15.03
CA LYS A 209 -18.76 -12.69 13.94
C LYS A 209 -17.31 -12.91 13.54
N LYS A 210 -16.41 -11.99 13.90
CA LYS A 210 -14.99 -11.96 13.54
C LYS A 210 -14.80 -11.87 12.02
N GLU A 211 -15.52 -10.92 11.44
CA GLU A 211 -15.53 -10.61 10.02
C GLU A 211 -14.95 -9.21 9.78
N VAL A 212 -14.14 -9.09 8.74
CA VAL A 212 -13.59 -7.81 8.28
C VAL A 212 -13.84 -7.72 6.79
N VAL A 213 -14.57 -6.70 6.35
CA VAL A 213 -14.81 -6.45 4.92
C VAL A 213 -13.75 -5.49 4.42
N ILE A 214 -13.01 -5.90 3.38
CA ILE A 214 -11.99 -5.08 2.74
C ILE A 214 -12.31 -4.84 1.26
N ASP A 215 -11.90 -3.67 0.79
CA ASP A 215 -12.05 -3.20 -0.60
C ASP A 215 -13.49 -3.32 -1.14
N GLU A 216 -14.49 -3.38 -0.25
CA GLU A 216 -15.93 -3.57 -0.53
C GLU A 216 -16.34 -4.93 -1.13
N TYR A 217 -15.41 -5.85 -1.41
CA TYR A 217 -15.74 -7.12 -2.06
C TYR A 217 -15.26 -8.36 -1.30
N GLU A 218 -14.21 -8.28 -0.48
CA GLU A 218 -13.69 -9.44 0.22
C GLU A 218 -14.10 -9.40 1.70
N THR A 219 -14.79 -10.45 2.15
CA THR A 219 -15.05 -10.68 3.58
C THR A 219 -14.01 -11.64 4.13
N VAL A 220 -13.15 -11.15 5.01
CA VAL A 220 -12.15 -11.94 5.71
C VAL A 220 -12.73 -12.43 7.04
N ARG A 221 -12.76 -13.75 7.25
CA ARG A 221 -13.29 -14.42 8.44
C ARG A 221 -12.18 -15.07 9.24
N ALA A 222 -12.29 -15.03 10.57
CA ALA A 222 -11.39 -15.81 11.42
C ALA A 222 -11.99 -16.30 12.74
N LYS A 223 -11.28 -17.23 13.39
CA LYS A 223 -11.64 -17.73 14.73
C LYS A 223 -11.30 -16.73 15.83
N ARG A 224 -10.32 -15.86 15.62
CA ARG A 224 -9.85 -14.82 16.55
C ARG A 224 -9.44 -13.55 15.80
N ILE A 225 -9.53 -12.41 16.49
CA ILE A 225 -9.03 -11.12 16.03
C ILE A 225 -8.03 -10.58 17.05
N ILE A 226 -6.88 -10.11 16.58
CA ILE A 226 -5.93 -9.30 17.35
C ILE A 226 -6.06 -7.86 16.84
N ILE A 227 -6.33 -6.92 17.75
CA ILE A 227 -6.40 -5.49 17.43
C ILE A 227 -5.05 -4.85 17.76
N ALA A 228 -4.34 -4.42 16.72
CA ALA A 228 -3.01 -3.80 16.78
C ALA A 228 -2.93 -2.54 15.90
N THR A 229 -4.05 -1.81 15.79
CA THR A 229 -4.25 -0.68 14.86
C THR A 229 -3.42 0.57 15.19
N GLY A 230 -2.72 0.57 16.32
CA GLY A 230 -1.91 1.70 16.76
C GLY A 230 -2.74 2.93 17.10
N THR A 231 -2.09 4.09 17.03
CA THR A 231 -2.68 5.40 17.34
C THR A 231 -2.12 6.47 16.39
N THR A 232 -2.83 7.60 16.33
CA THR A 232 -2.35 8.81 15.67
C THR A 232 -2.25 9.94 16.70
N PRO A 233 -1.21 10.79 16.64
CA PRO A 233 -1.14 11.95 17.53
C PRO A 233 -2.28 12.92 17.23
N ASN A 234 -2.87 13.48 18.29
CA ASN A 234 -3.79 14.59 18.17
C ASN A 234 -2.99 15.85 17.82
N LEU A 235 -3.29 16.45 16.67
CA LEU A 235 -2.65 17.68 16.23
C LEU A 235 -3.26 18.87 16.97
N THR A 236 -2.43 19.86 17.29
CA THR A 236 -2.87 21.11 17.93
C THR A 236 -3.61 22.04 16.96
N GLY A 237 -3.35 21.89 15.65
CA GLY A 237 -3.86 22.78 14.61
C GLY A 237 -3.07 24.08 14.47
N ALA A 238 -1.91 24.19 15.14
CA ALA A 238 -1.06 25.37 15.06
C ALA A 238 -0.51 25.58 13.62
N PRO A 239 -0.40 26.83 13.14
CA PRO A 239 0.27 27.12 11.88
C PRO A 239 1.70 26.58 11.88
N GLY A 240 2.10 25.86 10.82
CA GLY A 240 3.43 25.28 10.71
C GLY A 240 3.60 23.90 11.37
N GLU A 241 2.59 23.37 12.06
CA GLU A 241 2.71 22.11 12.81
C GLU A 241 3.09 20.92 11.90
N LYS A 242 2.50 20.86 10.70
CA LYS A 242 2.76 19.77 9.75
C LYS A 242 4.14 19.90 9.10
N GLU A 243 4.55 21.12 8.81
CA GLU A 243 5.81 21.45 8.14
C GLU A 243 7.03 21.22 9.04
N LEU A 244 6.86 21.47 10.35
CA LEU A 244 7.90 21.35 11.36
C LEU A 244 7.88 20.01 12.10
N LYS A 245 6.94 19.11 11.79
CA LYS A 245 6.92 17.74 12.33
C LYS A 245 8.24 17.02 12.02
N GLY A 246 8.90 16.52 13.07
CA GLY A 246 10.22 15.88 12.97
C GLY A 246 11.39 16.84 12.68
N LYS A 247 11.13 18.16 12.67
CA LYS A 247 12.12 19.24 12.48
C LYS A 247 12.00 20.33 13.56
N GLY A 248 11.68 19.93 14.79
CA GLY A 248 11.33 20.85 15.86
C GLY A 248 10.13 20.40 16.67
N ILE A 249 9.11 19.87 15.99
CA ILE A 249 7.87 19.38 16.62
C ILE A 249 7.94 17.85 16.76
N SER A 250 7.85 17.37 18.00
CA SER A 250 7.76 15.96 18.38
C SER A 250 6.45 15.67 19.10
N TYR A 251 5.96 14.43 18.93
CA TYR A 251 4.77 13.92 19.63
C TYR A 251 5.11 12.86 20.70
N CYS A 252 6.39 12.59 20.94
CA CYS A 252 6.85 11.67 21.96
C CYS A 252 8.03 12.27 22.74
N ALA A 253 7.72 12.94 23.85
CA ALA A 253 8.74 13.55 24.71
C ALA A 253 9.80 12.54 25.17
N THR A 254 9.40 11.35 25.60
CA THR A 254 10.33 10.31 26.07
C THR A 254 11.20 9.71 24.96
N CYS A 255 10.77 9.80 23.70
CA CYS A 255 11.53 9.33 22.56
C CYS A 255 12.59 10.35 22.15
N ASP A 256 12.18 11.63 22.08
CA ASP A 256 12.96 12.63 21.37
C ASP A 256 13.62 13.68 22.27
N ALA A 257 13.28 13.75 23.57
CA ALA A 257 13.76 14.81 24.48
C ALA A 257 15.29 14.99 24.48
N LYS A 258 16.05 13.89 24.36
CA LYS A 258 17.52 13.93 24.34
C LYS A 258 18.12 14.65 23.13
N TYR A 259 17.33 14.92 22.09
CA TYR A 259 17.75 15.61 20.87
C TYR A 259 17.38 17.11 20.87
N TYR A 260 16.67 17.60 21.89
CA TYR A 260 16.30 19.00 22.05
C TYR A 260 17.07 19.61 23.23
N ASN A 261 17.88 20.64 22.96
CA ASN A 261 18.69 21.38 23.94
C ASN A 261 18.03 22.70 24.32
#